data_AF-A0A6I5CJJ3-F1
#
_entry.id   AF-A0A6I5CJJ3-F1
#
_cell.length_a   1.000
_cell.length_b   1.000
_cell.length_c   1.000
_cell.angle_alpha   90.00
_cell.angle_beta   90.00
_cell.angle_gamma   90.00
#
_symmetry.space_group_name_H-M   'P 1'
#
loop_
_entity.id
_entity.type
_entity.pdbx_description
1 polymer ?
#
loop_
_entity_poly.entity_id
_entity_poly.type
_entity_poly.pdbx_seq_one_letter_code
_entity_poly.pdbx_strand_id
1 'polypeptide(L)'
;MQLIPASAEGALDAAEEAVDLLLESGRAPGEVLVITTGDPHPWATHELSFGETSYWAQHDAGDDVFYTDAAGTSRAASRAVVVVAVNGGTGDAVATALPLAHARAGALLIVCGDPQQINSVLGAGV
;
A
#
# COMPACT_ATOMS: atom_id res chain seq x y z
N MET A 1 -11.05 -8.38 -1.52
CA MET A 1 -10.29 -7.36 -2.28
C MET A 1 -11.28 -6.35 -2.85
N GLN A 2 -10.97 -5.07 -2.73
CA GLN A 2 -11.68 -3.94 -3.34
C GLN A 2 -10.75 -3.26 -4.35
N LEU A 3 -11.29 -2.84 -5.49
CA LEU A 3 -10.57 -2.09 -6.52
C LEU A 3 -11.16 -0.68 -6.61
N ILE A 4 -10.31 0.34 -6.50
CA ILE A 4 -10.65 1.75 -6.71
C ILE A 4 -9.98 2.19 -8.02
N PRO A 5 -10.74 2.41 -9.10
CA PRO A 5 -10.18 2.83 -10.38
C PRO A 5 -9.51 4.21 -10.26
N ALA A 6 -8.23 4.28 -10.63
CA ALA A 6 -7.48 5.53 -10.68
C ALA A 6 -6.42 5.46 -11.79
N SER A 7 -6.01 6.60 -12.34
CA SER A 7 -4.78 6.66 -13.16
C SER A 7 -3.55 6.43 -12.27
N ALA A 8 -2.38 6.15 -12.87
CA ALA A 8 -1.13 6.05 -12.11
C ALA A 8 -0.84 7.35 -11.31
N GLU A 9 -1.10 8.51 -11.91
CA GLU A 9 -0.91 9.82 -11.24
C GLU A 9 -1.91 10.05 -10.09
N GLY A 10 -3.13 9.51 -10.20
CA GLY A 10 -4.17 9.63 -9.17
C GLY A 10 -4.25 8.48 -8.18
N ALA A 11 -3.42 7.43 -8.33
CA ALA A 11 -3.52 6.24 -7.50
C ALA A 11 -3.12 6.49 -6.04
N LEU A 12 -2.19 7.43 -5.81
CA LEU A 12 -1.76 7.83 -4.48
C LEU A 12 -2.87 8.59 -3.75
N ASP A 13 -3.44 9.61 -4.40
CA ASP A 13 -4.57 10.40 -3.90
C ASP A 13 -5.77 9.51 -3.58
N ALA A 14 -6.12 8.59 -4.48
CA ALA A 14 -7.18 7.61 -4.24
C ALA A 14 -6.88 6.67 -3.06
N ALA A 15 -5.61 6.37 -2.78
CA ALA A 15 -5.22 5.57 -1.63
C ALA A 15 -5.30 6.38 -0.33
N GLU A 16 -4.88 7.65 -0.33
CA GLU A 16 -5.02 8.57 0.81
C GLU A 16 -6.49 8.75 1.18
N GLU A 17 -7.36 9.05 0.22
CA GLU A 17 -8.81 9.15 0.45
C GLU A 17 -9.40 7.84 1.01
N ALA A 18 -8.93 6.68 0.55
CA ALA A 18 -9.36 5.40 1.10
C ALA A 18 -8.89 5.18 2.54
N VAL A 19 -7.69 5.65 2.90
CA VAL A 19 -7.17 5.63 4.27
C VAL A 19 -7.99 6.57 5.16
N ASP A 20 -8.24 7.81 4.74
CA ASP A 20 -9.07 8.76 5.49
C ASP A 20 -10.45 8.17 5.79
N LEU A 21 -11.14 7.62 4.79
CA LEU A 21 -12.44 6.97 4.99
C LEU A 21 -12.39 5.79 5.97
N LEU A 22 -11.31 4.99 5.96
CA LEU A 22 -11.13 3.90 6.92
C LEU A 22 -11.01 4.46 8.34
N LEU A 23 -10.19 5.50 8.54
CA LEU A 23 -10.00 6.13 9.84
C LEU A 23 -11.30 6.80 10.34
N GLU A 24 -12.00 7.53 9.47
CA GLU A 24 -13.30 8.14 9.77
C GLU A 24 -14.36 7.09 10.15
N SER A 25 -14.28 5.90 9.55
CA SER A 25 -15.16 4.77 9.90
C SER A 25 -14.79 4.08 11.23
N GLY A 26 -13.73 4.53 11.90
CA GLY A 26 -13.30 4.04 13.21
C GLY A 26 -12.24 2.95 13.17
N ARG A 27 -11.60 2.70 12.02
CA ARG A 27 -10.43 1.80 11.95
C ARG A 27 -9.27 2.40 12.73
N ALA A 28 -8.56 1.56 13.48
CA ALA A 28 -7.34 2.02 14.13
C ALA A 28 -6.24 2.23 13.06
N PRO A 29 -5.47 3.33 13.14
CA PRO A 29 -4.43 3.63 12.15
C PRO A 29 -3.34 2.56 12.09
N GLY A 30 -2.97 2.00 13.24
CA GLY A 30 -2.10 0.82 13.36
C GLY A 30 -2.54 -0.43 12.59
N GLU A 31 -3.80 -0.50 12.17
CA GLU A 31 -4.33 -1.62 11.39
C GLU A 31 -4.24 -1.40 9.86
N VAL A 32 -3.70 -0.26 9.42
CA VAL A 32 -3.64 0.12 8.01
C VAL A 32 -2.18 0.16 7.54
N LEU A 33 -1.91 -0.55 6.45
CA LEU A 33 -0.63 -0.53 5.71
C LEU A 33 -0.89 0.06 4.33
N VAL A 34 -0.10 1.03 3.90
CA VAL A 34 -0.14 1.59 2.55
C VAL A 34 1.11 1.18 1.80
N ILE A 35 0.94 0.68 0.57
CA ILE A 35 2.02 0.25 -0.31
C ILE A 35 1.98 1.07 -1.59
N THR A 36 3.10 1.66 -2.00
CA THR A 36 3.23 2.31 -3.32
C THR A 36 4.08 1.44 -4.26
N THR A 37 3.70 1.36 -5.54
CA THR A 37 4.45 0.57 -6.54
C THR A 37 5.41 1.42 -7.38
N GLY A 38 5.15 2.72 -7.47
CA GLY A 38 6.02 3.72 -8.10
C GLY A 38 6.80 4.52 -7.08
N ASP A 39 6.69 5.84 -7.13
CA ASP A 39 7.34 6.73 -6.18
C ASP A 39 6.85 6.46 -4.73
N PRO A 40 7.74 6.57 -3.73
CA PRO A 40 7.36 6.44 -2.33
C PRO A 40 6.43 7.59 -1.93
N HIS A 41 5.60 7.34 -0.91
CA HIS A 41 4.76 8.37 -0.33
C HIS A 41 5.62 9.56 0.16
N PRO A 42 5.23 10.82 -0.06
CA PRO A 42 6.03 11.98 0.36
C PRO A 42 6.26 12.02 1.88
N TRP A 43 5.26 11.61 2.67
CA TRP A 43 5.41 11.43 4.12
C TRP A 43 6.47 10.37 4.47
N ALA A 44 6.41 9.18 3.85
CA ALA A 44 7.40 8.13 4.08
C ALA A 44 8.82 8.59 3.71
N THR A 45 8.95 9.33 2.61
CA THR A 45 10.22 9.91 2.17
C THR A 45 10.79 10.89 3.20
N HIS A 46 9.93 11.72 3.79
CA HIS A 46 10.32 12.64 4.84
C HIS A 46 10.77 11.89 6.10
N GLU A 47 9.99 10.91 6.57
CA GLU A 47 10.32 10.16 7.78
C GLU A 47 11.57 9.30 7.63
N LEU A 48 11.76 8.64 6.48
CA LEU A 48 12.96 7.88 6.16
C LEU A 48 14.22 8.76 6.17
N SER A 49 14.10 10.06 5.90
CA SER A 49 15.23 11.00 5.94
C SER A 49 15.83 11.15 7.34
N PHE A 50 15.07 10.84 8.40
CA PHE A 50 15.54 10.82 9.78
C PHE A 50 16.18 9.48 10.19
N GLY A 51 16.09 8.46 9.34
CA GLY A 51 16.79 7.18 9.50
C GLY A 51 15.89 5.96 9.37
N GLU A 52 16.33 4.99 8.55
CA GLU A 52 15.57 3.77 8.27
C GLU A 52 15.25 2.95 9.53
N THR A 53 16.18 2.81 10.47
CA THR A 53 15.94 2.03 11.70
C THR A 53 14.80 2.62 12.51
N SER A 54 14.79 3.94 12.70
CA SER A 54 13.73 4.65 13.44
C SER A 54 12.39 4.54 12.70
N TYR A 55 12.40 4.64 11.37
CA TYR A 55 11.20 4.51 10.56
C TYR A 55 10.55 3.13 10.70
N TRP A 56 11.34 2.05 10.56
CA TRP A 56 10.80 0.71 10.71
C TRP A 56 10.38 0.37 12.13
N ALA A 57 10.98 0.99 13.15
CA ALA A 57 10.47 0.86 14.52
C ALA A 57 9.04 1.41 14.70
N GLN A 58 8.61 2.39 13.88
CA GLN A 58 7.22 2.86 13.85
C GLN A 58 6.27 1.76 13.34
N HIS A 59 6.72 0.98 12.36
CA HIS A 59 5.96 -0.18 11.87
C HIS A 59 5.77 -1.24 12.96
N ASP A 60 6.84 -1.53 13.72
CA ASP A 60 6.82 -2.49 14.84
C ASP A 60 5.94 -1.99 16.01
N ALA A 61 5.93 -0.68 16.26
CA ALA A 61 5.08 -0.06 17.29
C ALA A 61 3.59 -0.17 16.93
N GLY A 62 3.24 0.02 15.66
CA GLY A 62 1.88 -0.15 15.17
C GLY A 62 0.89 0.89 15.72
N ASP A 63 1.38 2.08 16.11
CA ASP A 63 0.55 3.16 16.62
C ASP A 63 -0.16 3.96 15.51
N ASP A 64 0.48 4.04 14.33
CA ASP A 64 0.02 4.86 13.20
C ASP A 64 -0.07 4.06 11.88
N VAL A 65 -0.66 4.71 10.85
CA VAL A 65 -0.67 4.19 9.47
C VAL A 65 0.77 4.08 9.00
N PHE A 66 1.15 2.91 8.49
CA PHE A 66 2.50 2.71 7.98
C PHE A 66 2.53 2.69 6.46
N TYR A 67 3.55 3.31 5.88
CA TYR A 67 3.74 3.44 4.45
C TYR A 67 5.00 2.70 4.02
N THR A 68 4.97 2.01 2.89
CA THR A 68 6.17 1.35 2.35
C THR A 68 6.09 1.26 0.83
N ASP A 69 7.24 1.16 0.17
CA ASP A 69 7.28 0.86 -1.25
C ASP A 69 7.18 -0.66 -1.50
N ALA A 70 7.08 -1.05 -2.77
CA ALA A 70 7.00 -2.44 -3.19
C ALA A 70 8.11 -3.34 -2.63
N ALA A 71 9.36 -2.86 -2.51
CA ALA A 71 10.47 -3.65 -1.99
C ALA A 71 10.34 -3.90 -0.47
N GLY A 72 9.87 -2.89 0.27
CA GLY A 72 9.63 -2.99 1.72
C GLY A 72 8.45 -3.88 2.10
N THR A 73 7.54 -4.19 1.17
CA THR A 73 6.35 -5.04 1.41
C THR A 73 6.71 -6.43 1.94
N SER A 74 7.84 -6.99 1.48
CA SER A 74 8.33 -8.30 1.94
C SER A 74 8.69 -8.31 3.43
N ARG A 75 9.21 -7.18 3.95
CA ARG A 75 9.57 -6.97 5.36
C ARG A 75 8.37 -6.60 6.24
N ALA A 76 7.38 -5.89 5.68
CA ALA A 76 6.23 -5.43 6.44
C ALA A 76 5.47 -6.60 7.11
N ALA A 77 5.04 -6.38 8.35
CA ALA A 77 4.14 -7.29 9.05
C ALA A 77 2.71 -7.16 8.52
N SER A 78 1.91 -8.21 8.69
CA SER A 78 0.52 -8.20 8.27
C SER A 78 -0.31 -7.20 9.08
N ARG A 79 -1.27 -6.55 8.41
CA ARG A 79 -2.22 -5.59 9.00
C ARG A 79 -3.64 -5.96 8.56
N ALA A 80 -4.64 -5.52 9.32
CA ALA A 80 -6.02 -5.91 8.99
C ALA A 80 -6.47 -5.32 7.63
N VAL A 81 -5.99 -4.12 7.25
CA VAL A 81 -6.17 -3.55 5.92
C VAL A 81 -4.83 -3.23 5.30
N VAL A 82 -4.72 -3.57 4.02
CA VAL A 82 -3.64 -3.11 3.15
C VAL A 82 -4.26 -2.31 2.01
N VAL A 83 -3.74 -1.11 1.76
CA VAL A 83 -4.08 -0.25 0.64
C VAL A 83 -2.88 -0.20 -0.30
N VAL A 84 -3.07 -0.49 -1.58
CA VAL A 84 -2.00 -0.48 -2.59
C VAL A 84 -2.29 0.63 -3.58
N ALA A 85 -1.42 1.63 -3.65
CA ALA A 85 -1.40 2.64 -4.70
C ALA A 85 -0.53 2.14 -5.85
N VAL A 86 -1.17 1.83 -6.99
CA VAL A 86 -0.49 1.46 -8.23
C VAL A 86 -0.08 2.73 -8.98
N ASN A 87 0.76 3.54 -8.34
CA ASN A 87 1.15 4.90 -8.74
C ASN A 87 2.33 4.93 -9.73
N GLY A 88 2.42 3.92 -10.59
CA GLY A 88 3.56 3.71 -11.49
C GLY A 88 4.37 2.47 -11.11
N GLY A 89 5.65 2.49 -11.44
CA GLY A 89 6.52 1.32 -11.37
C GLY A 89 6.45 0.45 -12.63
N THR A 90 7.38 -0.49 -12.77
CA THR A 90 7.33 -1.46 -13.87
C THR A 90 6.19 -2.45 -13.64
N GLY A 91 5.66 -3.06 -14.71
CA GLY A 91 4.63 -4.10 -14.57
C GLY A 91 5.06 -5.26 -13.65
N ASP A 92 6.37 -5.52 -13.57
CA ASP A 92 6.98 -6.51 -12.66
C ASP A 92 6.89 -6.10 -11.18
N ALA A 93 7.05 -4.81 -10.87
CA ALA A 93 6.89 -4.29 -9.51
C ALA A 93 5.46 -4.48 -9.00
N VAL A 94 4.47 -4.22 -9.86
CA VAL A 94 3.04 -4.43 -9.53
C VAL A 94 2.73 -5.93 -9.39
N ALA A 95 3.26 -6.75 -10.29
CA ALA A 95 3.12 -8.21 -10.24
C ALA A 95 3.74 -8.85 -9.00
N THR A 96 4.82 -8.26 -8.48
CA THR A 96 5.45 -8.70 -7.24
C THR A 96 4.75 -8.15 -6.00
N ALA A 97 4.34 -6.88 -6.03
CA ALA A 97 3.74 -6.20 -4.87
C ALA A 97 2.34 -6.72 -4.54
N LEU A 98 1.47 -6.96 -5.54
CA LEU A 98 0.08 -7.33 -5.29
C LEU A 98 -0.08 -8.67 -4.53
N PRO A 99 0.63 -9.77 -4.89
CA PRO A 99 0.56 -11.02 -4.12
C PRO A 99 1.08 -10.85 -2.69
N LEU A 100 2.17 -10.09 -2.50
CA LEU A 100 2.71 -9.82 -1.17
C LEU A 100 1.74 -8.98 -0.34
N ALA A 101 1.19 -7.92 -0.91
CA ALA A 101 0.17 -7.08 -0.27
C ALA A 101 -1.06 -7.90 0.14
N HIS A 102 -1.50 -8.82 -0.71
CA HIS A 102 -2.58 -9.74 -0.39
C HIS A 102 -2.22 -10.64 0.80
N ALA A 103 -0.99 -11.16 0.87
CA ALA A 103 -0.51 -11.94 2.02
C ALA A 103 -0.34 -11.11 3.32
N ARG A 104 -0.18 -9.78 3.20
CA ARG A 104 -0.15 -8.86 4.35
C ARG A 104 -1.54 -8.42 4.80
N ALA A 105 -2.57 -8.54 3.97
CA ALA A 105 -3.94 -8.16 4.30
C ALA A 105 -4.66 -9.24 5.11
N GLY A 106 -4.93 -8.97 6.38
CA GLY A 106 -5.65 -9.89 7.27
C GLY A 106 -7.17 -9.94 7.05
N ALA A 107 -7.78 -8.84 6.61
CA ALA A 107 -9.22 -8.74 6.39
C ALA A 107 -9.60 -8.10 5.05
N LEU A 108 -8.91 -7.04 4.65
CA LEU A 108 -9.27 -6.28 3.44
C LEU A 108 -8.01 -5.79 2.71
N LEU A 109 -7.96 -6.09 1.41
CA LEU A 109 -7.03 -5.50 0.47
C LEU A 109 -7.79 -4.50 -0.40
N ILE A 110 -7.35 -3.25 -0.43
CA ILE A 110 -7.80 -2.19 -1.33
C ILE A 110 -6.69 -1.92 -2.34
N VAL A 111 -7.01 -1.90 -3.62
CA VAL A 111 -6.04 -1.56 -4.68
C VAL A 111 -6.55 -0.34 -5.43
N CYS A 112 -5.76 0.72 -5.47
CA CYS A 112 -6.04 1.97 -6.16
C CYS A 112 -5.17 2.04 -7.42
N GLY A 113 -5.77 2.12 -8.60
CA GLY A 113 -5.01 2.19 -9.85
C GLY A 113 -5.75 1.66 -11.07
N ASP A 114 -5.01 1.49 -12.17
CA ASP A 114 -5.59 1.14 -13.47
C ASP A 114 -6.18 -0.29 -13.46
N PRO A 115 -7.50 -0.45 -13.67
CA PRO A 115 -8.13 -1.75 -13.64
C PRO A 115 -7.58 -2.74 -14.67
N GLN A 116 -7.17 -2.27 -15.85
CA GLN A 116 -6.64 -3.16 -16.89
C GLN A 116 -5.30 -3.74 -16.48
N GLN A 117 -4.40 -2.92 -15.95
CA GLN A 117 -3.10 -3.34 -15.44
C GLN A 117 -3.25 -4.32 -14.27
N ILE A 118 -4.11 -3.99 -13.29
CA ILE A 118 -4.33 -4.82 -12.10
C ILE A 118 -4.94 -6.17 -12.49
N ASN A 119 -5.96 -6.17 -13.36
CA ASN A 119 -6.58 -7.42 -13.83
C ASN A 119 -5.65 -8.24 -14.73
N SER A 120 -4.78 -7.59 -15.52
CA SER A 120 -3.77 -8.29 -16.32
C SER A 120 -2.80 -9.07 -15.42
N VAL A 121 -2.34 -8.44 -14.34
CA VAL A 121 -1.47 -9.07 -13.34
C VAL A 121 -2.17 -10.20 -12.59
N LEU A 122 -3.42 -10.00 -12.17
CA LEU A 122 -4.22 -11.02 -11.48
C LEU A 122 -4.61 -12.19 -12.41
N GLY A 123 -4.85 -11.91 -13.69
CA GLY A 123 -5.22 -12.88 -14.71
C GLY A 123 -4.04 -13.61 -15.36
N ALA A 124 -2.81 -13.14 -15.19
CA ALA A 124 -1.60 -13.85 -15.61
C ALA A 124 -1.20 -15.00 -14.65
N GLY A 125 -1.92 -15.14 -13.53
CA GLY A 125 -1.71 -16.19 -12.53
C GLY A 125 -2.65 -17.40 -12.63
N VAL A 126 -3.43 -17.53 -13.71
CA VAL A 126 -4.28 -18.72 -14.02
C VAL A 126 -3.76 -19.46 -15.25
#